data_AF-A0A699U7Q7-F1
#
_entry.id   AF-A0A699U7Q7-F1
#
_cell.length_a   1.000
_cell.length_b   1.000
_cell.length_c   1.000
_cell.angle_alpha   90.00
_cell.angle_beta   90.00
_cell.angle_gamma   90.00
#
_symmetry.space_group_name_H-M   'P 1'
#
loop_
_entity.id
_entity.type
_entity.pdbx_description
1 polymer ?
#
loop_
_entity_poly.entity_id
_entity_poly.type
_entity_poly.pdbx_seq_one_letter_code
_entity_poly.pdbx_strand_id
1 'polypeptide(L)'
;MHDPMKPKVLVPGMYAFDFESIPPQNRNNKEVHLDYLKHLKKSVKTIRKIIEEAMAEKPLDNSLASACLYTNTLRNCLKAELKAE
;
A
#
# COMPACT_ATOMS: atom_id res chain seq x y z
N MET A 1 8.44 -27.09 -24.15
CA MET A 1 9.35 -25.94 -24.29
C MET A 1 8.67 -24.75 -23.63
N HIS A 2 9.16 -24.30 -22.48
CA HIS A 2 8.66 -23.07 -21.84
C HIS A 2 9.45 -21.89 -22.42
N ASP A 3 8.73 -20.92 -22.99
CA ASP A 3 9.27 -19.62 -23.39
C ASP A 3 9.92 -18.97 -22.15
N PRO A 4 11.19 -18.51 -22.19
CA PRO A 4 11.82 -17.85 -21.06
C PRO A 4 11.09 -16.54 -20.78
N MET A 5 10.15 -16.61 -19.84
CA MET A 5 9.37 -15.49 -19.32
C MET A 5 10.37 -14.50 -18.71
N LYS A 6 10.74 -13.48 -19.50
CA LYS A 6 11.64 -12.42 -19.04
C LYS A 6 11.02 -11.79 -17.80
N PRO A 7 11.69 -11.83 -16.63
CA PRO A 7 11.16 -11.17 -15.44
C PRO A 7 11.09 -9.68 -15.73
N LYS A 8 9.90 -9.09 -15.56
CA LYS A 8 9.75 -7.64 -15.60
C LYS A 8 10.29 -7.12 -14.29
N VAL A 9 11.42 -6.42 -14.37
CA VAL A 9 12.06 -5.88 -13.19
C VAL A 9 11.30 -4.61 -12.80
N LEU A 10 10.58 -4.65 -11.67
CA LEU A 10 10.10 -3.43 -11.03
C LEU A 10 11.31 -2.62 -10.59
N VAL A 11 11.48 -1.43 -11.14
CA VAL A 11 12.67 -0.60 -10.90
C VAL A 11 12.57 0.03 -9.51
N PRO A 12 13.60 -0.06 -8.65
CA PRO A 12 13.66 0.71 -7.42
C PRO A 12 13.41 2.20 -7.69
N GLY A 13 12.48 2.82 -6.97
CA GLY A 13 12.10 4.23 -7.17
C GLY A 13 10.94 4.47 -8.15
N MET A 14 10.37 3.43 -8.76
CA MET A 14 9.17 3.57 -9.61
C MET A 14 7.92 3.97 -8.81
N TYR A 15 7.93 3.71 -7.49
CA TYR A 15 6.87 4.06 -6.56
C TYR A 15 7.45 4.85 -5.39
N ALA A 16 7.07 6.13 -5.28
CA ALA A 16 7.39 6.96 -4.12
C ALA A 16 6.35 6.73 -3.02
N PHE A 17 6.81 6.28 -1.86
CA PHE A 17 5.99 6.18 -0.66
C PHE A 17 6.47 7.20 0.36
N ASP A 18 5.62 8.19 0.61
CA ASP A 18 5.85 9.13 1.69
C ASP A 18 5.15 8.60 2.95
N PHE A 19 5.93 8.12 3.90
CA PHE A 19 5.47 7.64 5.21
C PHE A 19 5.93 8.62 6.30
N GLU A 20 5.80 9.92 6.06
CA GLU A 20 6.04 10.92 7.09
C GLU A 20 5.13 10.67 8.30
N SER A 21 5.77 10.36 9.43
CA SER A 21 5.06 10.19 10.69
C SER A 21 4.51 11.55 11.16
N ILE A 22 3.28 11.58 11.66
CA ILE A 22 2.74 12.78 12.30
C ILE A 22 3.68 13.20 13.45
N PRO A 23 4.21 14.45 13.43
CA PRO A 23 5.05 14.96 14.50
C PRO A 23 4.35 14.80 15.86
N PRO A 24 5.07 14.44 16.94
CA PRO A 24 4.47 14.21 18.26
C PRO A 24 3.58 15.36 18.74
N GLN A 25 3.97 16.60 18.42
CA GLN A 25 3.26 17.83 18.78
C GLN A 25 1.91 17.97 18.06
N ASN A 26 1.76 17.35 16.88
CA ASN A 26 0.57 17.44 16.04
C ASN A 26 -0.37 16.23 16.19
N ARG A 27 -0.04 15.27 17.07
CA ARG A 27 -0.86 14.06 17.28
C ARG A 27 -2.27 14.36 17.79
N ASN A 28 -2.46 15.49 18.47
CA ASN A 28 -3.76 15.93 18.98
C ASN A 28 -4.53 16.81 17.98
N ASN A 29 -3.93 17.17 16.84
CA ASN A 29 -4.60 17.96 15.82
C ASN A 29 -5.42 17.03 14.91
N LYS A 30 -6.75 17.10 15.04
CA LYS A 30 -7.71 16.31 14.25
C LYS A 30 -7.54 16.52 12.73
N GLU A 31 -7.23 17.74 12.30
CA GLU A 31 -7.06 18.06 10.88
C GLU A 31 -5.80 17.40 10.31
N VAL A 32 -4.68 17.47 11.03
CA VAL A 32 -3.43 16.81 10.64
C VAL A 32 -3.60 15.28 10.63
N HIS A 33 -4.34 14.73 11.59
CA HIS A 33 -4.64 13.30 11.62
C HIS A 33 -5.47 12.86 10.40
N LEU A 34 -6.52 13.61 10.07
CA LEU A 34 -7.37 13.34 8.91
C LEU A 34 -6.59 13.43 7.59
N ASP A 35 -5.74 14.45 7.46
CA ASP A 35 -4.91 14.61 6.26
C ASP A 35 -3.94 13.44 6.10
N TYR A 36 -3.26 13.05 7.19
CA TYR A 36 -2.40 11.86 7.22
C TYR A 36 -3.16 10.57 6.82
N LEU A 37 -4.37 10.35 7.36
CA LEU A 37 -5.18 9.18 6.99
C LEU A 37 -5.57 9.18 5.51
N LYS A 38 -5.86 10.35 4.91
CA LYS A 38 -6.12 10.48 3.46
C LYS A 38 -4.87 10.16 2.64
N HIS A 39 -3.72 10.66 3.05
CA HIS A 39 -2.42 10.36 2.44
C HIS A 39 -2.12 8.86 2.51
N LEU A 40 -2.26 8.24 3.67
CA LEU A 40 -2.04 6.82 3.88
C LEU A 40 -2.99 5.96 3.01
N LYS A 41 -4.26 6.37 2.87
CA LYS A 41 -5.22 5.71 1.97
C LYS A 41 -4.78 5.76 0.50
N LYS A 42 -4.14 6.85 0.06
CA LYS A 42 -3.58 6.96 -1.30
C LYS A 42 -2.39 6.01 -1.46
N SER A 43 -1.48 5.97 -0.49
CA SER A 43 -0.34 5.05 -0.48
C SER A 43 -0.78 3.59 -0.53
N VAL A 44 -1.77 3.19 0.29
CA VAL A 44 -2.29 1.80 0.29
C VAL A 44 -2.87 1.38 -1.06
N LYS A 45 -3.51 2.30 -1.79
CA LYS A 45 -3.98 2.03 -3.16
C LYS A 45 -2.81 1.75 -4.11
N THR A 46 -1.73 2.52 -4.00
CA THR A 46 -0.52 2.31 -4.79
C THR A 46 0.12 0.96 -4.47
N ILE A 47 0.31 0.62 -3.18
CA ILE A 47 0.88 -0.68 -2.77
C ILE A 47 0.06 -1.83 -3.35
N ARG A 48 -1.28 -1.74 -3.29
CA ARG A 48 -2.15 -2.76 -3.88
C ARG A 48 -1.89 -2.96 -5.38
N LYS A 49 -1.73 -1.88 -6.15
CA LYS A 49 -1.43 -1.96 -7.58
C LYS A 49 -0.09 -2.67 -7.83
N ILE A 50 0.93 -2.39 -7.01
CA ILE A 50 2.23 -3.08 -7.08
C ILE A 50 2.08 -4.57 -6.83
N ILE A 51 1.33 -4.95 -5.79
CA ILE A 51 1.10 -6.35 -5.45
C ILE A 51 0.32 -7.04 -6.58
N GLU A 52 -0.69 -6.39 -7.17
CA GLU A 52 -1.44 -6.93 -8.30
C GLU A 52 -0.57 -7.13 -9.55
N GLU A 53 0.31 -6.18 -9.87
CA GLU A 53 1.31 -6.33 -10.94
C GLU A 53 2.27 -7.49 -10.66
N ALA A 54 2.79 -7.58 -9.44
CA ALA A 54 3.70 -8.65 -9.04
C ALA A 54 3.01 -10.03 -9.04
N MET A 55 1.74 -10.11 -8.61
CA MET A 55 0.97 -11.36 -8.64
C MET A 55 0.64 -11.79 -10.07
N ALA A 56 0.46 -10.85 -11.00
CA ALA A 56 0.26 -11.18 -12.41
C ALA A 56 1.50 -11.86 -13.02
N GLU A 57 2.70 -11.53 -12.52
CA GLU A 57 3.96 -12.16 -12.94
C GLU A 57 4.26 -13.44 -12.16
N LYS A 58 3.94 -13.47 -10.87
CA LYS A 58 4.22 -14.60 -9.97
C LYS A 58 3.00 -14.93 -9.10
N PRO A 59 1.98 -15.60 -9.68
CA PRO A 59 0.72 -15.87 -8.98
C PRO A 59 0.84 -16.88 -7.83
N LEU A 60 1.92 -17.68 -7.81
CA LEU A 60 2.17 -18.71 -6.78
C LEU A 60 3.06 -18.20 -5.63
N ASP A 61 3.35 -16.89 -5.57
CA ASP A 61 4.16 -16.32 -4.50
C ASP A 61 3.34 -16.11 -3.22
N ASN A 62 3.63 -16.93 -2.21
CA ASN A 62 2.97 -16.86 -0.89
C ASN A 62 3.22 -15.52 -0.16
N SER A 63 4.35 -14.85 -0.42
CA SER A 63 4.64 -13.53 0.13
C SER A 63 3.71 -12.48 -0.47
N LEU A 64 3.47 -12.54 -1.78
CA LEU A 64 2.51 -11.64 -2.46
C LEU A 64 1.08 -11.89 -2.00
N ALA A 65 0.68 -13.16 -1.81
CA ALA A 65 -0.63 -13.48 -1.25
C ALA A 65 -0.82 -12.89 0.16
N SER A 66 0.21 -12.99 1.02
CA SER A 66 0.22 -12.41 2.36
C SER A 66 0.17 -10.88 2.32
N ALA A 67 0.96 -10.25 1.44
CA ALA A 67 0.96 -8.80 1.24
C ALA A 67 -0.40 -8.28 0.74
N CYS A 68 -1.08 -9.03 -0.12
CA CYS A 68 -2.43 -8.73 -0.59
C CYS A 68 -3.44 -8.73 0.56
N LEU A 69 -3.40 -9.75 1.43
CA LEU A 69 -4.25 -9.80 2.63
C LEU A 69 -3.99 -8.62 3.56
N TYR A 70 -2.71 -8.30 3.82
CA TYR A 70 -2.35 -7.18 4.69
C TYR A 70 -2.85 -5.84 4.15
N THR A 71 -2.63 -5.57 2.85
CA THR A 71 -3.12 -4.33 2.21
C THR A 71 -4.65 -4.26 2.12
N ASN A 72 -5.35 -5.40 1.98
CA ASN A 72 -6.80 -5.47 2.08
C ASN A 72 -7.28 -5.06 3.47
N THR A 73 -6.68 -5.62 4.53
CA THR A 73 -7.00 -5.30 5.92
C THR A 73 -6.76 -3.83 6.22
N LEU A 74 -5.59 -3.31 5.87
CA LEU A 74 -5.23 -1.91 6.10
C LEU A 74 -6.20 -0.95 5.41
N ARG A 75 -6.62 -1.25 4.17
CA ARG A 75 -7.65 -0.46 3.45
C ARG A 75 -8.97 -0.43 4.21
N ASN A 76 -9.38 -1.54 4.80
CA ASN A 76 -10.63 -1.62 5.55
C ASN A 76 -10.55 -0.85 6.87
N CYS A 77 -9.44 -0.97 7.60
CA CYS A 77 -9.16 -0.15 8.79
C CYS A 77 -9.24 1.34 8.46
N LEU A 78 -8.50 1.81 7.43
CA LEU A 78 -8.50 3.22 7.04
C LEU A 78 -9.89 3.72 6.61
N LYS A 79 -10.72 2.86 6.03
CA LYS A 79 -12.11 3.21 5.70
C LYS A 79 -12.98 3.34 6.95
N ALA A 80 -12.74 2.56 7.99
CA ALA A 80 -13.47 2.65 9.24
C ALA A 80 -13.08 3.93 10.00
N GLU A 81 -11.78 4.20 10.14
CA GLU A 81 -11.27 5.41 10.81
C GLU A 81 -11.79 6.69 10.11
N LEU A 82 -11.64 6.80 8.79
CA LEU A 82 -12.15 7.96 8.03
C LEU A 82 -13.69 8.12 8.04
N LYS A 83 -14.45 7.11 8.47
CA LYS A 83 -15.92 7.16 8.61
C LYS A 83 -16.37 7.40 10.05
N ALA A 84 -15.51 7.17 11.03
CA ALA A 84 -15.80 7.37 12.45
C ALA A 84 -15.62 8.82 12.90
N GLU A 85 -15.02 9.65 12.03
CA GLU A 85 -14.58 11.02 12.31
C GLU A 85 -15.53 12.14 11.85
#